data_AF-A0A2W5QW27-F1
#
_entry.id   AF-A0A2W5QW27-F1
#
_cell.length_a   1.000
_cell.length_b   1.000
_cell.length_c   1.000
_cell.angle_alpha   90.00
_cell.angle_beta   90.00
_cell.angle_gamma   90.00
#
_symmetry.space_group_name_H-M   'P 1'
#
loop_
_entity.id
_entity.type
_entity.pdbx_description
1 polymer ?
#
loop_
_entity_poly.entity_id
_entity_poly.type
_entity_poly.pdbx_seq_one_letter_code
_entity_poly.pdbx_strand_id
1 'polypeptide(L)'
;MDLTGSQRIEASREDVWRALNDPEVLRQCIPGCQELVQTAPTAFTAKVVLKIGPVKATFAGAVTLSDLDPPNAYRITGEGQGGVAGFAKGGAKVWLVEEDGATVLNYEAQANVGGKIAQLGARLIESTSKKLAGEFFGAFGRVLAPPAPADATL
;
A
#
# COMPACT_ATOMS: atom_id res chain seq x y z
N MET A 1 -3.95 12.27 10.42
CA MET A 1 -4.96 12.15 9.35
C MET A 1 -5.46 10.74 9.35
N ASP A 2 -6.71 10.57 8.95
CA ASP A 2 -7.39 9.27 8.91
C ASP A 2 -7.87 9.03 7.48
N LEU A 3 -7.70 7.80 7.00
CA LEU A 3 -8.13 7.38 5.67
C LEU A 3 -8.76 6.00 5.78
N THR A 4 -10.03 5.91 5.43
CA THR A 4 -10.76 4.65 5.33
C THR A 4 -11.08 4.36 3.88
N GLY A 5 -11.06 3.09 3.48
CA GLY A 5 -11.40 2.70 2.14
C GLY A 5 -11.76 1.23 2.02
N SER A 6 -12.37 0.90 0.89
CA SER A 6 -12.72 -0.45 0.50
C SER A 6 -12.44 -0.63 -0.97
N GLN A 7 -11.92 -1.80 -1.37
CA GLN A 7 -11.54 -2.14 -2.74
C GLN A 7 -11.98 -3.56 -3.04
N ARG A 8 -12.80 -3.71 -4.08
CA ARG A 8 -13.14 -5.02 -4.64
C ARG A 8 -12.01 -5.49 -5.56
N ILE A 9 -11.56 -6.71 -5.36
CA ILE A 9 -10.48 -7.35 -6.10
C ILE A 9 -11.02 -8.67 -6.63
N GLU A 10 -11.00 -8.83 -7.95
CA GLU A 10 -11.52 -10.00 -8.67
C GLU A 10 -10.58 -11.21 -8.55
N ALA A 11 -10.34 -11.65 -7.31
CA ALA A 11 -9.52 -12.81 -6.96
C ALA A 11 -10.01 -13.41 -5.63
N SER A 12 -9.63 -14.68 -5.39
CA SER A 12 -9.91 -15.36 -4.12
C SER A 12 -9.25 -14.65 -2.94
N ARG A 13 -9.83 -14.80 -1.75
CA ARG A 13 -9.29 -14.18 -0.54
C ARG A 13 -7.88 -14.66 -0.24
N GLU A 14 -7.60 -15.93 -0.50
CA GLU A 14 -6.30 -16.56 -0.34
C GLU A 14 -5.25 -15.96 -1.29
N ASP A 15 -5.63 -15.69 -2.55
CA ASP A 15 -4.74 -15.06 -3.53
C ASP A 15 -4.46 -13.60 -3.18
N VAL A 16 -5.50 -12.86 -2.77
CA VAL A 16 -5.36 -11.48 -2.28
C VAL A 16 -4.44 -11.44 -1.07
N TRP A 17 -4.67 -12.32 -0.09
CA TRP A 17 -3.83 -12.40 1.11
C TRP A 17 -2.38 -12.70 0.77
N ARG A 18 -2.13 -13.68 -0.10
CA ARG A 18 -0.78 -14.03 -0.53
C ARG A 18 -0.09 -12.84 -1.19
N ALA A 19 -0.77 -12.17 -2.13
CA ALA A 19 -0.24 -11.02 -2.85
C ALA A 19 0.01 -9.80 -1.96
N LEU A 20 -0.82 -9.57 -0.92
CA LEU A 20 -0.60 -8.49 0.05
C LEU A 20 0.64 -8.69 0.93
N ASN A 21 1.19 -9.91 0.97
CA ASN A 21 2.36 -10.27 1.76
C ASN A 21 3.55 -10.68 0.89
N ASP A 22 3.43 -10.56 -0.44
CA ASP A 22 4.46 -10.92 -1.41
C ASP A 22 5.30 -9.68 -1.78
N PRO A 23 6.62 -9.67 -1.48
CA PRO A 23 7.48 -8.54 -1.80
C PRO A 23 7.52 -8.20 -3.31
N GLU A 24 7.44 -9.18 -4.20
CA GLU A 24 7.50 -8.93 -5.64
C GLU A 24 6.22 -8.29 -6.15
N VAL A 25 5.06 -8.71 -5.64
CA VAL A 25 3.77 -8.10 -5.97
C VAL A 25 3.70 -6.69 -5.39
N LEU A 26 4.04 -6.52 -4.10
CA LEU A 26 4.02 -5.22 -3.45
C LEU A 26 4.95 -4.21 -4.15
N ARG A 27 6.15 -4.62 -4.56
CA ARG A 27 7.10 -3.77 -5.30
C ARG A 27 6.53 -3.27 -6.63
N GLN A 28 5.75 -4.09 -7.33
CA GLN A 28 5.09 -3.70 -8.58
C GLN A 28 3.93 -2.72 -8.36
N CYS A 29 3.30 -2.79 -7.19
CA CYS A 29 2.10 -2.01 -6.90
C CYS A 29 2.40 -0.68 -6.19
N ILE A 30 3.47 -0.59 -5.39
CA ILE A 30 3.83 0.62 -4.65
C ILE A 30 4.38 1.70 -5.60
N PRO A 31 3.71 2.86 -5.73
CA PRO A 31 4.16 3.91 -6.63
C PRO A 31 5.55 4.44 -6.25
N GLY A 32 6.44 4.52 -7.24
CA GLY A 32 7.81 5.03 -7.04
C GLY A 32 8.70 4.11 -6.23
N CYS A 33 8.31 2.85 -5.98
CA CYS A 33 9.14 1.87 -5.29
C CYS A 33 10.45 1.64 -6.05
N GLN A 34 11.57 1.90 -5.36
CA GLN A 34 12.93 1.63 -5.85
C GLN A 34 13.47 0.32 -5.26
N GLU A 35 13.11 0.05 -4.00
CA GLU A 35 13.58 -1.09 -3.23
C GLU A 35 12.50 -1.51 -2.24
N LEU A 36 12.30 -2.82 -2.10
CA LEU A 36 11.45 -3.43 -1.07
C LEU A 36 12.12 -4.74 -0.65
N VAL A 37 12.44 -4.86 0.63
CA VAL A 37 13.12 -6.02 1.20
C VAL A 37 12.31 -6.52 2.37
N GLN A 38 11.94 -7.80 2.36
CA GLN A 38 11.40 -8.46 3.54
C GLN A 38 12.55 -8.82 4.47
N THR A 39 12.64 -8.12 5.60
CA THR A 39 13.72 -8.30 6.58
C THR A 39 13.38 -9.35 7.64
N ALA A 40 12.10 -9.69 7.79
CA ALA A 40 11.59 -10.77 8.62
C ALA A 40 10.20 -11.21 8.11
N PRO A 41 9.64 -12.34 8.57
CA PRO A 41 8.30 -12.78 8.14
C PRO A 41 7.21 -11.70 8.28
N THR A 42 7.36 -10.81 9.26
CA THR A 42 6.43 -9.71 9.54
C THR A 42 7.05 -8.31 9.39
N ALA A 43 8.21 -8.18 8.74
CA ALA A 43 8.89 -6.89 8.63
C ALA A 43 9.45 -6.64 7.23
N PHE A 44 9.30 -5.40 6.77
CA PHE A 44 9.77 -4.94 5.47
C PHE A 44 10.50 -3.61 5.61
N THR A 45 11.48 -3.38 4.75
CA THR A 45 12.06 -2.05 4.50
C THR A 45 11.82 -1.66 3.06
N ALA A 46 11.57 -0.37 2.82
CA ALA A 46 11.27 0.14 1.49
C ALA A 46 11.96 1.47 1.22
N LYS A 47 12.30 1.70 -0.04
CA LYS A 47 12.75 3.00 -0.55
C LYS A 47 11.83 3.43 -1.69
N VAL A 48 11.16 4.57 -1.51
CA VAL A 48 10.18 5.09 -2.49
C VAL A 48 10.53 6.52 -2.90
N VAL A 49 10.36 6.85 -4.16
CA VAL A 49 10.49 8.22 -4.67
C VAL A 49 9.10 8.75 -4.97
N LEU A 50 8.67 9.75 -4.22
CA LEU A 50 7.32 10.30 -4.30
C LEU A 50 7.35 11.78 -4.66
N LYS A 51 6.29 12.22 -5.34
CA LYS A 51 6.03 13.63 -5.63
C LYS A 51 4.79 14.07 -4.86
N ILE A 52 4.97 15.01 -3.94
CA ILE A 52 3.91 15.59 -3.09
C ILE A 52 3.86 17.09 -3.41
N GLY A 53 2.92 17.48 -4.27
CA GLY A 53 2.86 18.84 -4.80
C GLY A 53 4.17 19.26 -5.49
N PRO A 54 4.81 20.38 -5.06
CA PRO A 54 6.08 20.83 -5.63
C PRO A 54 7.30 20.03 -5.11
N VAL A 55 7.13 19.19 -4.09
CA VAL A 55 8.22 18.46 -3.44
C VAL A 55 8.38 17.10 -4.10
N LYS A 56 9.57 16.80 -4.63
CA LYS A 56 10.01 15.45 -4.98
C LYS A 56 10.98 14.98 -3.91
N ALA A 57 10.71 13.85 -3.27
CA ALA A 57 11.54 13.35 -2.19
C ALA A 57 11.65 11.82 -2.24
N THR A 58 12.78 11.32 -1.77
CA THR A 58 13.03 9.91 -1.54
C THR A 58 12.77 9.62 -0.07
N PHE A 59 11.94 8.63 0.22
CA PHE A 59 11.65 8.16 1.56
C PHE A 59 12.21 6.77 1.73
N ALA A 60 12.96 6.57 2.81
CA ALA A 60 13.30 5.23 3.31
C ALA A 60 12.42 4.95 4.52
N GLY A 61 11.84 3.75 4.58
CA GLY A 61 10.90 3.40 5.64
C GLY A 61 10.95 1.94 6.03
N ALA A 62 10.35 1.65 7.17
CA ALA A 62 10.15 0.32 7.69
C ALA A 62 8.66 0.08 7.96
N VAL A 63 8.23 -1.15 7.73
CA VAL A 63 6.87 -1.61 7.94
C VAL A 63 6.91 -2.88 8.78
N THR A 64 6.00 -2.99 9.74
CA THR A 64 5.82 -4.16 10.60
C THR A 64 4.37 -4.60 10.57
N LEU A 65 4.16 -5.90 10.41
CA LEU A 65 2.87 -6.56 10.48
C LEU A 65 2.66 -7.11 11.90
N SER A 66 1.47 -6.92 12.44
CA SER A 66 1.05 -7.44 13.74
C SER A 66 -0.40 -7.91 13.69
N ASP A 67 -0.86 -8.57 14.77
CA ASP A 67 -2.23 -9.06 14.90
C ASP A 67 -2.68 -9.90 13.67
N LEU A 68 -1.81 -10.79 13.21
CA LEU A 68 -2.06 -11.62 12.03
C LEU A 68 -3.19 -12.60 12.31
N ASP A 69 -4.22 -12.56 11.46
CA ASP A 69 -5.31 -13.54 11.38
C ASP A 69 -5.45 -13.99 9.92
N PRO A 70 -4.57 -14.86 9.40
CA PRO A 70 -4.59 -15.26 8.00
C PRO A 70 -5.79 -16.16 7.65
N PRO A 71 -6.44 -16.00 6.47
CA PRO A 71 -6.25 -14.95 5.45
C PRO A 71 -7.18 -13.74 5.63
N ASN A 72 -7.63 -13.46 6.86
CA ASN A 72 -8.71 -12.53 7.17
C ASN A 72 -8.25 -11.10 7.41
N ALA A 73 -7.25 -10.87 8.27
CA ALA A 73 -6.90 -9.52 8.73
C ALA A 73 -5.49 -9.40 9.32
N TYR A 74 -4.97 -8.17 9.34
CA TYR A 74 -3.79 -7.81 10.13
C TYR A 74 -3.77 -6.32 10.47
N ARG A 75 -2.79 -5.92 11.28
CA ARG A 75 -2.37 -4.53 11.43
C ARG A 75 -1.02 -4.28 10.77
N ILE A 76 -0.90 -3.11 10.19
CA ILE A 76 0.34 -2.55 9.67
C ILE A 76 0.74 -1.41 10.59
N THR A 77 2.00 -1.35 10.98
CA THR A 77 2.63 -0.12 11.51
C THR A 77 3.79 0.25 10.59
N GLY A 78 3.92 1.52 10.24
CA GLY A 78 4.95 1.98 9.34
C GLY A 78 5.52 3.33 9.71
N GLU A 79 6.79 3.52 9.38
CA GLU A 79 7.45 4.81 9.45
C GLU A 79 8.32 5.06 8.21
N GLY A 80 8.42 6.31 7.80
CA GLY A 80 9.20 6.74 6.65
C GLY A 80 9.92 8.06 6.92
N GLN A 81 11.17 8.15 6.49
CA GLN A 81 12.05 9.29 6.65
C GLN A 81 12.50 9.78 5.26
N GLY A 82 12.22 11.06 4.98
CA GLY A 82 12.59 11.76 3.76
C GLY A 82 13.70 12.81 3.97
N GLY A 83 14.46 12.69 5.06
CA GLY A 83 15.49 13.66 5.44
C GLY A 83 14.92 15.06 5.62
N VAL A 84 15.44 16.03 4.86
CA VAL A 84 15.00 17.44 4.90
C VAL A 84 13.53 17.60 4.50
N ALA A 85 12.97 16.68 3.70
CA ALA A 85 11.56 16.74 3.32
C ALA A 85 10.65 16.51 4.53
N GLY A 86 11.05 15.66 5.49
CA GLY A 86 10.27 15.35 6.69
C GLY A 86 10.07 13.85 6.88
N PHE A 87 9.02 13.49 7.62
CA PHE A 87 8.73 12.11 7.99
C PHE A 87 7.24 11.81 7.98
N ALA A 88 6.91 10.52 7.94
CA ALA A 88 5.56 10.01 8.19
C ALA A 88 5.64 8.81 9.14
N LYS A 89 4.72 8.72 10.10
CA LYS A 89 4.51 7.55 10.95
C LYS A 89 3.04 7.24 11.00
N GLY A 90 2.67 5.97 10.97
CA GLY A 90 1.27 5.60 10.94
C GLY A 90 1.05 4.12 11.08
N GLY A 91 -0.21 3.74 10.95
CA GLY A 91 -0.61 2.35 10.88
C GLY A 91 -1.91 2.19 10.10
N ALA A 92 -2.24 0.94 9.83
CA ALA A 92 -3.52 0.59 9.23
C ALA A 92 -4.04 -0.72 9.83
N LYS A 93 -5.36 -0.83 9.97
CA LYS A 93 -6.03 -2.12 10.09
C LYS A 93 -6.52 -2.52 8.70
N VAL A 94 -6.24 -3.75 8.29
CA VAL A 94 -6.68 -4.32 7.00
C VAL A 94 -7.47 -5.58 7.27
N TRP A 95 -8.60 -5.76 6.59
CA TRP A 95 -9.37 -7.01 6.64
C TRP A 95 -10.04 -7.32 5.31
N LEU A 96 -10.17 -8.61 5.02
CA LEU A 96 -10.68 -9.17 3.78
C LEU A 96 -12.04 -9.82 4.03
N VAL A 97 -13.00 -9.50 3.16
CA VAL A 97 -14.33 -10.12 3.14
C VAL A 97 -14.52 -10.76 1.79
N GLU A 98 -14.97 -12.01 1.76
CA GLU A 98 -15.31 -12.68 0.51
C GLU A 98 -16.72 -12.27 0.05
N GLU A 99 -16.88 -11.92 -1.22
CA GLU A 99 -18.15 -11.45 -1.79
C GLU A 99 -18.26 -11.85 -3.27
N ASP A 100 -19.24 -12.70 -3.59
CA ASP A 100 -19.55 -13.14 -4.96
C ASP A 100 -18.33 -13.65 -5.75
N GLY A 101 -17.51 -14.50 -5.13
CA GLY A 101 -16.31 -15.06 -5.76
C GLY A 101 -15.13 -14.08 -5.90
N ALA A 102 -15.25 -12.88 -5.34
CA ALA A 102 -14.21 -11.88 -5.24
C ALA A 102 -13.89 -11.55 -3.78
N THR A 103 -12.93 -10.67 -3.58
CA THR A 103 -12.54 -10.21 -2.24
C THR A 103 -12.71 -8.71 -2.12
N VAL A 104 -13.41 -8.28 -1.08
CA VAL A 104 -13.48 -6.90 -0.65
C VAL A 104 -12.43 -6.66 0.44
N LEU A 105 -11.38 -5.92 0.08
CA LEU A 105 -10.34 -5.47 1.00
C LEU A 105 -10.77 -4.15 1.61
N ASN A 106 -10.88 -4.12 2.94
CA ASN A 106 -11.18 -2.93 3.70
C ASN A 106 -9.97 -2.50 4.51
N TYR A 107 -9.83 -1.18 4.69
CA TYR A 107 -8.77 -0.65 5.53
C TYR A 107 -9.17 0.63 6.26
N GLU A 108 -8.58 0.81 7.43
CA GLU A 108 -8.59 2.03 8.22
C GLU A 108 -7.14 2.41 8.52
N ALA A 109 -6.66 3.51 7.95
CA ALA A 109 -5.30 3.98 8.10
C ALA A 109 -5.25 5.29 8.88
N GLN A 110 -4.26 5.42 9.75
CA GLN A 110 -3.95 6.65 10.47
C GLN A 110 -2.50 7.02 10.24
N ALA A 111 -2.23 8.29 9.98
CA ALA A 111 -0.87 8.77 9.75
C ALA A 111 -0.63 10.17 10.34
N ASN A 112 0.56 10.32 10.91
CA ASN A 112 1.14 11.56 11.40
C ASN A 112 2.31 11.94 10.50
N VAL A 113 2.22 13.12 9.89
CA VAL A 113 3.24 13.65 8.97
C VAL A 113 3.87 14.87 9.61
N GLY A 114 5.20 14.96 9.55
CA GLY A 114 5.97 16.04 10.12
C GLY A 114 7.06 16.57 9.19
N GLY A 115 7.69 17.68 9.57
CA GLY A 115 8.73 18.35 8.78
C GLY A 115 8.17 19.26 7.68
N LYS A 116 8.96 19.48 6.62
CA LYS A 116 8.61 20.43 5.54
C LYS A 116 7.37 20.00 4.75
N ILE A 117 7.15 18.70 4.57
CA ILE A 117 5.95 18.20 3.88
C ILE A 117 4.68 18.55 4.66
N ALA A 118 4.71 18.54 6.00
CA ALA A 118 3.55 18.92 6.81
C ALA A 118 3.13 20.38 6.60
N GLN A 119 4.06 21.26 6.22
CA GLN A 119 3.80 22.67 5.92
C GLN A 119 3.05 22.88 4.60
N LEU A 120 2.96 21.85 3.75
CA LEU A 120 2.17 21.91 2.51
C LEU A 120 0.65 21.87 2.76
N GLY A 121 0.24 21.55 3.98
CA GLY A 121 -1.16 21.55 4.41
C GLY A 121 -1.86 20.21 4.29
N ALA A 122 -2.81 19.98 5.18
CA ALA A 122 -3.51 18.70 5.34
C ALA A 122 -4.23 18.24 4.07
N ARG A 123 -4.91 19.16 3.36
CA ARG A 123 -5.68 18.85 2.14
C ARG A 123 -4.80 18.26 1.03
N LEU A 124 -3.59 18.81 0.84
CA LEU A 124 -2.69 18.32 -0.21
C LEU A 124 -2.16 16.93 0.14
N ILE A 125 -1.77 16.72 1.39
CA ILE A 125 -1.30 15.43 1.90
C ILE A 125 -2.39 14.38 1.72
N GLU A 126 -3.62 14.66 2.15
CA GLU A 126 -4.75 13.75 2.02
C GLU A 126 -5.03 13.39 0.55
N SER A 127 -5.05 14.39 -0.35
CA SER A 127 -5.27 14.15 -1.79
C SER A 127 -4.16 13.29 -2.41
N THR A 128 -2.92 13.46 -1.96
CA THR A 128 -1.77 12.66 -2.40
C THR A 128 -1.90 11.24 -1.88
N SER A 129 -2.26 11.04 -0.60
CA SER A 129 -2.48 9.70 -0.02
C SER A 129 -3.59 8.93 -0.73
N LYS A 130 -4.72 9.58 -1.03
CA LYS A 130 -5.81 8.96 -1.81
C LYS A 130 -5.36 8.57 -3.22
N LYS A 131 -4.59 9.43 -3.88
CA LYS A 131 -4.02 9.14 -5.19
C LYS A 131 -3.09 7.92 -5.14
N LEU A 132 -2.16 7.87 -4.18
CA LEU A 132 -1.22 6.76 -4.03
C LEU A 132 -1.95 5.44 -3.71
N ALA A 133 -2.99 5.47 -2.87
CA ALA A 133 -3.83 4.30 -2.63
C ALA A 133 -4.52 3.82 -3.91
N GLY A 134 -5.11 4.74 -4.70
CA GLY A 134 -5.73 4.41 -5.98
C GLY A 134 -4.75 3.82 -7.00
N GLU A 135 -3.53 4.37 -7.10
CA GLU A 135 -2.47 3.82 -7.97
C GLU A 135 -2.04 2.42 -7.51
N PHE A 136 -1.87 2.21 -6.20
CA PHE A 136 -1.55 0.92 -5.63
C PHE A 136 -2.62 -0.12 -5.96
N PHE A 137 -3.89 0.14 -5.65
CA PHE A 137 -4.95 -0.84 -5.87
C PHE A 137 -5.25 -1.06 -7.36
N GLY A 138 -5.08 -0.02 -8.19
CA GLY A 138 -5.16 -0.18 -9.64
C GLY A 138 -4.06 -1.10 -10.19
N ALA A 139 -2.84 -1.04 -9.66
CA ALA A 139 -1.77 -1.98 -10.02
C ALA A 139 -2.02 -3.37 -9.42
N PHE A 140 -2.44 -3.45 -8.18
CA PHE A 140 -2.71 -4.69 -7.46
C PHE A 140 -3.80 -5.53 -8.13
N GLY A 141 -4.91 -4.90 -8.52
CA GLY A 141 -5.97 -5.55 -9.27
C GLY A 141 -5.50 -6.08 -10.64
N ARG A 142 -4.56 -5.38 -11.31
CA ARG A 142 -3.98 -5.88 -12.57
C ARG A 142 -3.06 -7.08 -12.37
N VAL A 143 -2.28 -7.11 -11.29
CA VAL A 143 -1.39 -8.25 -10.98
C VAL A 143 -2.20 -9.51 -10.64
N LEU A 144 -3.35 -9.34 -9.99
CA LEU A 144 -4.23 -10.44 -9.61
C LEU A 144 -5.30 -10.79 -10.65
N ALA A 145 -5.48 -9.97 -11.68
CA ALA A 145 -6.39 -10.28 -12.77
C ALA A 145 -5.96 -11.61 -13.42
N PRO A 146 -6.92 -12.48 -13.79
CA PRO A 146 -6.62 -13.64 -14.60
C PRO A 146 -5.85 -13.20 -15.86
N PRO A 147 -4.87 -13.98 -16.34
CA PRO A 147 -4.21 -13.65 -17.60
C PRO A 147 -5.28 -13.47 -18.67
N ALA A 148 -5.26 -12.33 -19.36
CA ALA A 148 -6.12 -12.12 -20.52
C ALA A 148 -5.95 -13.32 -21.44
N PRO A 149 -7.04 -13.94 -21.94
CA PRO A 149 -6.90 -15.04 -22.89
C PRO A 149 -6.02 -14.55 -24.03
N ALA A 150 -4.87 -15.19 -24.21
CA ALA A 150 -4.00 -14.90 -25.33
C ALA A 150 -4.84 -15.08 -26.59
N ASP A 151 -5.00 -14.00 -27.37
CA ASP A 151 -5.64 -14.07 -28.67
C ASP A 151 -4.95 -15.18 -29.46
N ALA A 152 -5.63 -16.32 -29.56
CA ALA A 152 -5.28 -17.42 -30.44
C ALA A 152 -5.47 -16.86 -31.86
N THR A 153 -4.41 -16.23 -32.36
CA THR A 153 -4.35 -15.79 -33.75
C THR A 153 -4.32 -17.07 -34.59
N LEU A 154 -5.45 -17.33 -35.24
CA LEU A 154 -5.63 -18.35 -36.28
C LEU A 154 -4.75 -18.04 -37.50
#